data_AF-A0AA42R5G8-F1
#
_entry.id   AF-A0AA42R5G8-F1
#
_cell.length_a   1.000
_cell.length_b   1.000
_cell.length_c   1.000
_cell.angle_alpha   90.00
_cell.angle_beta   90.00
_cell.angle_gamma   90.00
#
_symmetry.space_group_name_H-M   'P 1'
#
loop_
_entity.id
_entity.type
_entity.pdbx_description
1 polymer ?
#
loop_
_entity_poly.entity_id
_entity_poly.type
_entity_poly.pdbx_seq_one_letter_code
_entity_poly.pdbx_strand_id
1 'polypeptide(L)'
;MRTTIAAQLEAAIAALVPWTAEPSERLRRFASEATRPRGVWCTHLASLRQAPEQALMLLEPLKADPAPYVQDSVANWLNDASKDRPQWVTDLCARWSRESPSPATTRICQHALRTLRKGQLPKEPL
;
A
#
# COMPACT_ATOMS: atom_id res chain seq x y z
N MET A 1 10.92 14.97 -7.54
CA MET A 1 10.60 13.53 -7.60
C MET A 1 9.10 13.26 -7.42
N ARG A 2 8.49 13.53 -6.26
CA ARG A 2 7.07 13.22 -6.04
C ARG A 2 6.09 14.11 -6.83
N THR A 3 6.45 15.35 -7.13
CA THR A 3 5.70 16.22 -8.06
C THR A 3 5.63 15.62 -9.47
N THR A 4 6.71 14.98 -9.93
CA THR A 4 6.75 14.28 -11.23
C THR A 4 5.87 13.04 -11.22
N ILE A 5 5.90 12.26 -10.15
CA ILE A 5 4.98 11.11 -9.96
C ILE A 5 3.52 11.58 -9.97
N ALA A 6 3.21 12.69 -9.32
CA ALA A 6 1.85 13.23 -9.31
C ALA A 6 1.38 13.66 -10.71
N ALA A 7 2.27 14.28 -11.49
CA ALA A 7 1.96 14.75 -12.85
C ALA A 7 1.89 13.62 -13.89
N GLN A 8 2.66 12.55 -13.71
CA GLN A 8 2.80 11.45 -14.67
C GLN A 8 2.66 10.09 -13.96
N LEU A 9 1.55 9.91 -13.25
CA LEU A 9 1.37 8.78 -12.34
C LEU A 9 1.48 7.42 -13.04
N GLU A 10 0.81 7.25 -14.17
CA GLU A 10 0.82 6.00 -14.92
C GLU A 10 2.24 5.62 -15.37
N ALA A 11 2.95 6.57 -16.00
CA ALA A 11 4.33 6.37 -16.44
C ALA A 11 5.27 6.11 -15.25
N ALA A 12 5.06 6.80 -14.12
CA ALA A 12 5.84 6.59 -12.91
C ALA A 12 5.60 5.19 -12.31
N ILE A 13 4.35 4.72 -12.26
CA ILE A 13 4.04 3.36 -11.81
C ILE A 13 4.71 2.34 -12.74
N ALA A 14 4.55 2.50 -14.06
CA ALA A 14 5.17 1.60 -15.04
C ALA A 14 6.69 1.53 -14.88
N ALA A 15 7.36 2.66 -14.62
CA ALA A 15 8.81 2.72 -14.39
C ALA A 15 9.24 2.06 -13.07
N LEU A 16 8.37 2.05 -12.05
CA LEU A 16 8.65 1.48 -10.73
C LEU A 16 8.33 -0.02 -10.63
N VAL A 17 7.44 -0.56 -11.48
CA VAL A 17 7.06 -1.98 -11.45
C VAL A 17 8.27 -2.93 -11.54
N PRO A 18 9.25 -2.73 -12.44
CA PRO A 18 10.44 -3.60 -12.49
C PRO A 18 11.19 -3.67 -11.15
N TRP A 19 11.17 -2.58 -10.38
CA TRP A 19 11.90 -2.50 -9.10
C TRP A 19 11.29 -3.37 -8.02
N THR A 20 10.04 -3.82 -8.19
CA THR A 20 9.38 -4.75 -7.27
C THR A 20 9.98 -6.16 -7.30
N ALA A 21 10.77 -6.47 -8.32
CA ALA A 21 11.46 -7.76 -8.48
C ALA A 21 12.97 -7.68 -8.17
N GLU A 22 13.49 -6.51 -7.80
CA GLU A 22 14.93 -6.33 -7.56
C GLU A 22 15.41 -7.09 -6.31
N PRO A 23 16.65 -7.62 -6.29
CA PRO A 23 17.21 -8.28 -5.12
C PRO A 23 17.28 -7.36 -3.89
N SER A 24 17.50 -6.06 -4.12
CA SER A 24 17.58 -5.05 -3.07
C SER A 24 16.20 -4.72 -2.49
N GLU A 25 15.99 -5.03 -1.21
CA GLU A 25 14.79 -4.65 -0.47
C GLU A 25 14.55 -3.12 -0.45
N ARG A 26 15.61 -2.33 -0.61
CA ARG A 26 15.51 -0.86 -0.64
C ARG A 26 14.83 -0.38 -1.92
N LEU A 27 15.12 -1.01 -3.05
CA LEU A 27 14.49 -0.69 -4.34
C LEU A 27 13.02 -1.14 -4.34
N ARG A 28 12.74 -2.35 -3.87
CA ARG A 28 11.37 -2.86 -3.71
C ARG A 28 10.53 -1.96 -2.80
N ARG A 29 11.07 -1.57 -1.65
CA ARG A 29 10.40 -0.62 -0.74
C ARG A 29 10.18 0.72 -1.41
N PHE A 30 11.19 1.24 -2.11
CA PHE A 30 11.07 2.54 -2.77
C PHE A 30 9.92 2.56 -3.77
N ALA A 31 9.72 1.48 -4.54
CA ALA A 31 8.62 1.35 -5.48
C ALA A 31 7.26 1.61 -4.80
N SER A 32 6.98 0.95 -3.65
CA SER A 32 5.75 1.18 -2.88
C SER A 32 5.73 2.54 -2.17
N GLU A 33 6.83 2.95 -1.55
CA GLU A 33 6.87 4.18 -0.73
C GLU A 33 6.67 5.44 -1.58
N ALA A 34 7.29 5.48 -2.77
CA ALA A 34 7.24 6.63 -3.68
C ALA A 34 5.80 6.96 -4.13
N THR A 35 4.93 5.96 -4.17
CA THR A 35 3.54 6.06 -4.67
C THR A 35 2.49 6.07 -3.55
N ARG A 36 2.87 6.21 -2.28
CA ARG A 36 1.88 6.24 -1.18
C ARG A 36 0.80 7.30 -1.42
N PRO A 37 -0.52 6.97 -1.32
CA PRO A 37 -1.60 7.90 -1.67
C PRO A 37 -1.59 9.17 -0.82
N ARG A 38 -1.22 9.02 0.46
CA ARG A 38 -1.11 10.10 1.44
C ARG A 38 0.34 10.28 1.85
N GLY A 39 0.96 11.34 1.36
CA GLY A 39 2.26 11.78 1.83
C GLY A 39 2.07 12.63 3.08
N VAL A 40 2.74 12.27 4.18
CA VAL A 40 2.73 13.11 5.40
C VAL A 40 3.48 14.44 5.16
N TRP A 41 4.43 14.45 4.21
CA TRP A 41 5.34 15.57 3.93
C TRP A 41 5.38 15.97 2.45
N CYS A 42 4.43 15.49 1.63
CA CYS A 42 4.42 15.68 0.19
C CYS A 42 3.01 15.81 -0.34
N THR A 43 2.85 16.41 -1.53
CA THR A 43 1.57 16.50 -2.23
C THR A 43 0.88 15.13 -2.28
N HIS A 44 -0.37 15.10 -1.85
CA HIS A 44 -1.21 13.91 -1.94
C HIS A 44 -1.33 13.48 -3.40
N LEU A 45 -1.22 12.18 -3.66
CA LEU A 45 -1.50 11.63 -4.97
C LEU A 45 -3.02 11.46 -5.07
N ALA A 46 -3.71 12.55 -5.40
CA ALA A 46 -5.18 12.60 -5.40
C ALA A 46 -5.80 11.46 -6.23
N SER A 47 -5.20 11.15 -7.38
CA SER A 47 -5.61 10.02 -8.22
C SER A 47 -5.59 8.69 -7.45
N LEU A 48 -4.50 8.37 -6.74
CA LEU A 48 -4.39 7.13 -5.95
C LEU A 48 -5.25 7.13 -4.67
N ARG A 49 -5.66 8.29 -4.17
CA ARG A 49 -6.65 8.36 -3.08
C ARG A 49 -8.05 7.98 -3.57
N GLN A 50 -8.40 8.40 -4.79
CA GLN A 50 -9.72 8.14 -5.37
C GLN A 50 -9.81 6.76 -6.01
N ALA A 51 -8.76 6.35 -6.74
CA ALA A 51 -8.66 5.11 -7.48
C ALA A 51 -7.34 4.37 -7.16
N PRO A 52 -7.20 3.84 -5.93
CA PRO A 52 -6.00 3.11 -5.50
C PRO A 52 -5.70 1.86 -6.34
N GLU A 53 -6.70 1.31 -7.03
CA GLU A 53 -6.56 0.18 -7.96
C GLU A 53 -5.53 0.40 -9.07
N GLN A 54 -5.23 1.65 -9.43
CA GLN A 54 -4.17 1.99 -10.41
C GLN A 54 -2.78 1.49 -9.97
N ALA A 55 -2.55 1.34 -8.67
CA ALA A 55 -1.28 0.84 -8.14
C ALA A 55 -1.23 -0.69 -7.98
N LEU A 56 -2.27 -1.44 -8.37
CA LEU A 56 -2.29 -2.90 -8.18
C LEU A 56 -1.10 -3.60 -8.85
N MET A 57 -0.72 -3.18 -10.06
CA MET A 57 0.44 -3.75 -10.77
C MET A 57 1.78 -3.57 -10.02
N LEU A 58 1.85 -2.57 -9.14
CA LEU A 58 3.01 -2.29 -8.29
C LEU A 58 2.92 -3.02 -6.94
N LEU A 59 1.72 -3.20 -6.39
CA LEU A 59 1.52 -3.78 -5.05
C LEU A 59 1.41 -5.30 -5.06
N GLU A 60 0.79 -5.88 -6.10
CA GLU A 60 0.60 -7.33 -6.23
C GLU A 60 1.91 -8.13 -6.12
N PRO A 61 3.02 -7.73 -6.78
CA PRO A 61 4.30 -8.43 -6.63
C PRO A 61 4.86 -8.43 -5.20
N LEU A 62 4.48 -7.43 -4.39
CA LEU A 62 5.02 -7.22 -3.05
C LEU A 62 4.15 -7.82 -1.93
N LYS A 63 2.99 -8.44 -2.27
CA LYS A 63 2.00 -8.92 -1.28
C LYS A 63 2.50 -10.01 -0.33
N ALA A 64 3.64 -10.61 -0.65
CA ALA A 64 4.29 -11.65 0.15
C ALA A 64 5.80 -11.42 0.27
N ASP A 65 6.27 -10.16 0.15
CA ASP A 65 7.70 -9.84 0.18
C ASP A 65 8.37 -10.42 1.44
N PRO A 66 9.53 -11.10 1.33
CA PRO A 66 10.19 -11.70 2.48
C PRO A 66 10.75 -10.67 3.46
N ALA A 67 11.02 -9.43 3.02
CA ALA A 67 11.64 -8.41 3.85
C ALA A 67 10.60 -7.64 4.68
N PRO A 68 10.70 -7.64 6.03
CA PRO A 68 9.83 -6.82 6.89
C PRO A 68 9.86 -5.34 6.51
N TYR A 69 11.01 -4.85 6.03
CA TYR A 69 11.19 -3.48 5.59
C TYR A 69 10.29 -3.10 4.39
N VAL A 70 10.03 -4.04 3.48
CA VAL A 70 9.12 -3.86 2.35
C VAL A 70 7.67 -4.06 2.80
N GLN A 71 7.41 -5.10 3.59
CA GLN A 71 6.08 -5.40 4.15
C GLN A 71 5.48 -4.19 4.88
N ASP A 72 6.28 -3.50 5.71
CA ASP A 72 5.83 -2.31 6.43
C ASP A 72 5.45 -1.17 5.47
N SER A 73 6.16 -0.99 4.35
CA SER A 73 5.83 0.05 3.36
C SER A 73 4.54 -0.28 2.60
N VAL A 74 4.37 -1.53 2.15
CA VAL A 74 3.13 -2.00 1.50
C VAL A 74 1.93 -1.85 2.45
N ALA A 75 2.08 -2.27 3.69
CA ALA A 75 1.00 -2.15 4.67
C ALA A 75 0.70 -0.69 5.04
N ASN A 76 1.69 0.20 5.04
CA ASN A 76 1.46 1.63 5.21
C ASN A 76 0.77 2.25 3.99
N TRP A 77 1.12 1.84 2.78
CA TRP A 77 0.44 2.25 1.56
C TRP A 77 -1.04 1.88 1.62
N LEU A 78 -1.36 0.63 1.97
CA LEU A 78 -2.74 0.15 2.10
C LEU A 78 -3.49 0.86 3.23
N ASN A 79 -2.85 1.11 4.37
CA ASN A 79 -3.47 1.86 5.46
C ASN A 79 -3.70 3.34 5.11
N ASP A 80 -2.94 3.91 4.19
CA ASP A 80 -3.22 5.25 3.66
C ASP A 80 -4.41 5.24 2.72
N ALA A 81 -4.48 4.25 1.83
CA ALA A 81 -5.64 4.05 0.95
C ALA A 81 -6.93 3.80 1.76
N SER A 82 -6.86 3.09 2.89
CA SER A 82 -8.03 2.72 3.69
C SER A 82 -8.76 3.92 4.31
N LYS A 83 -8.08 5.06 4.43
CA LYS A 83 -8.68 6.32 4.93
C LYS A 83 -9.69 6.93 3.95
N ASP A 84 -9.54 6.68 2.65
CA ASP A 84 -10.46 7.15 1.60
C ASP A 84 -11.29 6.01 0.99
N ARG A 85 -10.71 4.80 0.92
CA ARG A 85 -11.26 3.62 0.23
C ARG A 85 -11.24 2.37 1.14
N PRO A 86 -11.93 2.39 2.29
CA PRO A 86 -11.85 1.33 3.30
C PRO A 86 -12.33 -0.05 2.80
N GLN A 87 -13.41 -0.08 2.01
CA GLN A 87 -13.97 -1.32 1.47
C GLN A 87 -12.98 -1.97 0.51
N TRP A 88 -12.40 -1.19 -0.41
CA TRP A 88 -11.42 -1.69 -1.38
C TRP A 88 -10.19 -2.32 -0.68
N VAL A 89 -9.65 -1.69 0.37
CA VAL A 89 -8.52 -2.26 1.12
C VAL A 89 -8.92 -3.54 1.84
N THR A 90 -10.13 -3.59 2.42
CA THR A 90 -10.66 -4.78 3.09
C THR A 90 -10.79 -5.95 2.11
N ASP A 91 -11.37 -5.70 0.93
CA ASP A 91 -11.57 -6.71 -0.10
C ASP A 91 -10.23 -7.20 -0.67
N LEU A 92 -9.28 -6.28 -0.90
CA LEU A 92 -7.94 -6.63 -1.36
C LEU A 92 -7.19 -7.49 -0.35
N CYS A 93 -7.23 -7.11 0.94
CA CYS A 93 -6.61 -7.90 2.00
C CYS A 93 -7.24 -9.29 2.12
N ALA A 94 -8.57 -9.40 2.00
CA ALA A 94 -9.27 -10.67 2.01
C ALA A 94 -8.89 -11.54 0.80
N ARG A 95 -8.75 -10.94 -0.39
CA ARG A 95 -8.26 -11.61 -1.59
C ARG A 95 -6.83 -12.13 -1.38
N TRP A 96 -5.91 -11.28 -0.96
CA TRP A 96 -4.51 -11.66 -0.73
C TRP A 96 -4.35 -12.76 0.30
N SER A 97 -5.11 -12.73 1.40
CA SER A 97 -5.09 -13.80 2.41
C SER A 97 -5.55 -15.16 1.86
N ARG A 98 -6.43 -15.18 0.86
CA ARG A 98 -6.85 -16.42 0.17
C ARG A 98 -5.84 -16.89 -0.87
N GLU A 99 -5.30 -15.98 -1.66
CA GLU A 99 -4.37 -16.30 -2.76
C GLU A 99 -2.94 -16.61 -2.29
N SER A 100 -2.51 -15.99 -1.19
CA SER A 100 -1.14 -16.07 -0.67
C SER A 100 -1.17 -16.17 0.87
N PRO A 101 -1.56 -17.33 1.44
CA PRO A 101 -1.66 -17.51 2.88
C PRO A 101 -0.27 -17.70 3.54
N SER A 102 0.58 -16.68 3.43
CA SER A 102 1.91 -16.65 4.03
C SER A 102 1.95 -15.80 5.30
N PRO A 103 2.95 -16.00 6.20
CA PRO A 103 3.16 -15.11 7.34
C PRO A 103 3.39 -13.64 6.92
N ALA A 104 4.10 -13.43 5.81
CA ALA A 104 4.37 -12.09 5.27
C ALA A 104 3.07 -11.40 4.83
N THR A 105 2.25 -12.06 4.02
CA THR A 105 0.94 -11.54 3.58
C THR A 105 0.01 -11.28 4.76
N THR A 106 -0.03 -12.20 5.73
CA THR A 106 -0.82 -12.04 6.96
C THR A 106 -0.41 -10.79 7.72
N ARG A 107 0.90 -10.59 7.92
CA ARG A 107 1.44 -9.41 8.59
C ARG A 107 1.09 -8.12 7.85
N ILE A 108 1.22 -8.10 6.51
CA ILE A 108 0.86 -6.95 5.68
C ILE A 108 -0.62 -6.61 5.87
N CYS A 109 -1.52 -7.57 5.66
CA CYS A 109 -2.97 -7.36 5.76
C CYS A 109 -3.39 -6.91 7.18
N GLN A 110 -2.84 -7.53 8.22
CA GLN A 110 -3.12 -7.13 9.60
C GLN A 110 -2.68 -5.68 9.86
N HIS A 111 -1.47 -5.30 9.45
CA HIS A 111 -0.98 -3.93 9.66
C HIS A 111 -1.74 -2.91 8.79
N ALA A 112 -2.10 -3.27 7.56
CA ALA A 112 -2.87 -2.43 6.64
C ALA A 112 -4.25 -2.03 7.19
N LEU A 113 -4.92 -2.96 7.89
CA LEU A 113 -6.28 -2.76 8.41
C LEU A 113 -6.31 -2.18 9.84
N ARG A 114 -5.16 -1.81 10.42
CA ARG A 114 -5.06 -1.41 11.84
C ARG A 114 -5.94 -0.21 12.20
N THR A 115 -6.04 0.79 11.31
CA THR A 115 -6.86 1.99 11.58
C THR A 115 -8.35 1.68 11.48
N LEU A 116 -8.76 0.81 10.54
CA LEU A 116 -10.15 0.38 10.42
C LEU A 116 -10.62 -0.40 11.66
N ARG A 117 -9.79 -1.32 12.17
CA ARG A 117 -10.10 -2.05 13.40
C ARG A 117 -10.23 -1.13 14.62
N LYS A 118 -9.35 -0.12 14.75
CA LYS A 118 -9.43 0.86 15.84
C LYS A 118 -10.68 1.73 15.75
N GLY A 119 -11.12 2.10 14.55
CA GLY A 119 -12.32 2.90 14.35
C GLY A 119 -13.64 2.16 14.66
N GLN A 120 -13.60 0.84 14.77
CA GLN A 120 -14.76 -0.02 15.09
C GLN A 120 -14.88 -0.32 16.59
N LEU A 121 -13.88 0.04 17.41
CA LEU A 121 -13.99 -0.07 18.86
C LEU A 121 -14.97 0.99 19.38
N PRO A 122 -15.90 0.63 20.29
CA PRO A 122 -16.80 1.61 20.89
C PRO A 122 -15.95 2.69 21.58
N LYS A 123 -16.30 3.96 21.34
CA LYS A 123 -15.72 5.06 22.12
C LYS A 123 -16.25 4.93 23.54
N GLU A 124 -15.37 4.74 24.52
CA GLU A 124 -15.76 4.85 25.93
C GLU A 124 -16.42 6.21 26.16
N PRO A 125 -17.60 6.25 26.82
CA PRO A 125 -18.17 7.53 27.21
C PRO A 125 -17.30 8.18 28.29
N LEU A 126 -17.12 9.50 28.18
CA LEU A 126 -16.51 10.38 29.18
C LEU A 126 -17.30 10.37 30.49
#